data_AF-A0AAD9GRR3-F1
#
_entry.id   AF-A0AAD9GRR3-F1
#
_cell.length_a   1.000
_cell.length_b   1.000
_cell.length_c   1.000
_cell.angle_alpha   90.00
_cell.angle_beta   90.00
_cell.angle_gamma   90.00
#
_symmetry.space_group_name_H-M   'P 1'
#
loop_
_entity.id
_entity.type
_entity.pdbx_description
1 polymer ?
#
loop_
_entity_poly.entity_id
_entity_poly.type
_entity_poly.pdbx_seq_one_letter_code
_entity_poly.pdbx_strand_id
1 'polypeptide(L)'
;MRLGSDNVTEIFECEGSFSFLQEAHRFTFTIHNDSSLHVDVRPVESSTDAIDQTVVRGTIEDIDDVEQEDRESVAGDFIEPEDDSDAGSETEVKLLAYDGRALVEIPPEGRLDDTQPLSYVVHFKVVQWGRGAQGMWSQIVKCIAHLSRDNGLSGRFVKIEEPMEEAQDFELRPIKHRLEPLENPLHPLTPGHYELRGITIAENAFVYECAVNLTLQANGMMSGTSRELPFTQECPLAGMWTRSGLNYLLEYEMHGNKHTYIYFGTPLRSGLHGTWQNSELRVLGSNLDANTSRAERGILEFQLVKAVRTWSEAAHKDYPKAFKECVKLLLLASHRDGILPSHLWSSIVSYCGYDWFPSDLQKSLVSGITKERDTITAP
;
A
#
# COMPACT_ATOMS: atom_id res chain seq x y z
N MET A 1 12.68 7.12 -25.46
CA MET A 1 12.02 6.00 -24.76
C MET A 1 13.12 5.18 -24.09
N ARG A 2 13.49 5.52 -22.84
CA ARG A 2 14.58 4.82 -22.17
C ARG A 2 14.11 3.41 -21.84
N LEU A 3 14.93 2.40 -22.17
CA LEU A 3 14.91 1.09 -21.52
C LEU A 3 15.36 1.28 -20.06
N GLY A 4 14.54 1.98 -19.27
CA GLY A 4 14.69 2.07 -17.83
C GLY A 4 14.17 0.76 -17.26
N SER A 5 14.98 0.07 -16.46
CA SER A 5 14.58 -1.16 -15.79
C SER A 5 13.18 -1.03 -15.20
N ASP A 6 12.27 -1.94 -15.56
CA ASP A 6 10.84 -1.90 -15.23
C ASP A 6 10.51 -1.82 -13.72
N ASN A 7 11.51 -1.78 -12.82
CA ASN A 7 11.37 -1.81 -11.37
C ASN A 7 12.24 -0.73 -10.70
N VAL A 8 12.11 0.53 -11.11
CA VAL A 8 12.69 1.68 -10.40
C VAL A 8 11.55 2.61 -9.99
N THR A 9 11.68 3.21 -8.81
CA THR A 9 10.82 4.28 -8.31
C THR A 9 11.61 5.56 -8.15
N GLU A 10 10.99 6.69 -8.47
CA GLU A 10 11.55 8.01 -8.21
C GLU A 10 11.05 8.51 -6.86
N ILE A 11 11.97 8.90 -5.99
CA ILE A 11 11.65 9.35 -4.63
C ILE A 11 12.08 10.80 -4.47
N PHE A 12 11.11 11.65 -4.15
CA PHE A 12 11.30 13.06 -3.80
C PHE A 12 10.97 13.27 -2.33
N GLU A 13 11.87 13.88 -1.59
CA GLU A 13 11.63 14.33 -0.22
C GLU A 13 11.51 15.84 -0.22
N CYS A 14 10.40 16.35 0.30
CA CYS A 14 10.16 17.77 0.48
C CYS A 14 9.75 18.07 1.92
N GLU A 15 9.92 19.31 2.36
CA GLU A 15 9.55 19.74 3.70
C GLU A 15 8.91 21.12 3.67
N GLY A 16 7.92 21.30 4.55
CA GLY A 16 7.17 22.53 4.69
C GLY A 16 5.93 22.29 5.51
N SER A 17 5.04 23.27 5.53
CA SER A 17 3.73 23.14 6.16
C SER A 17 2.64 23.57 5.19
N PHE A 18 1.42 23.15 5.46
CA PHE A 18 0.21 23.62 4.79
C PHE A 18 -0.61 24.47 5.75
N SER A 19 -1.55 25.24 5.23
CA SER A 19 -2.43 26.09 6.05
C SER A 19 -3.24 25.33 7.10
N PHE A 20 -3.59 24.07 6.85
CA PHE A 20 -4.32 23.21 7.78
C PHE A 20 -3.41 22.31 8.63
N LEU A 21 -2.08 22.38 8.44
CA LEU A 21 -1.10 21.71 9.29
C LEU A 21 -0.56 22.71 10.30
N GLN A 22 -0.61 22.36 11.58
CA GLN A 22 -0.11 23.23 12.66
C GLN A 22 1.41 23.32 12.66
N GLU A 23 2.10 22.29 12.14
CA GLU A 23 3.55 22.13 12.19
C GLU A 23 4.14 21.75 10.84
N ALA A 24 5.46 21.89 10.70
CA ALA A 24 6.17 21.45 9.52
C ALA A 24 6.19 19.92 9.43
N HIS A 25 5.97 19.39 8.24
CA HIS A 25 5.98 17.97 7.93
C HIS A 25 6.97 17.68 6.80
N ARG A 26 7.54 16.48 6.85
CA ARG A 26 8.31 15.88 5.77
C ARG A 26 7.40 15.03 4.90
N PHE A 27 7.44 15.30 3.61
CA PHE A 27 6.69 14.59 2.59
C PHE A 27 7.63 13.75 1.75
N THR A 28 7.33 12.46 1.62
CA THR A 28 8.05 11.55 0.72
C THR A 28 7.12 11.13 -0.40
N PHE A 29 7.43 11.55 -1.62
CA PHE A 29 6.70 11.21 -2.84
C PHE A 29 7.42 10.09 -3.55
N THR A 30 6.76 8.94 -3.66
CA THR A 30 7.28 7.76 -4.38
C THR A 30 6.47 7.57 -5.64
N ILE A 31 7.07 7.88 -6.80
CA ILE A 31 6.46 7.71 -8.11
C ILE A 31 6.87 6.36 -8.69
N HIS A 32 5.88 5.58 -9.08
CA HIS A 32 6.06 4.28 -9.72
C HIS A 32 5.88 4.39 -11.25
N ASN A 33 6.47 3.44 -11.99
CA ASN A 33 6.40 3.39 -13.44
C ASN A 33 4.97 3.22 -14.03
N ASP A 34 3.98 2.86 -13.21
CA ASP A 34 2.56 2.79 -13.59
C ASP A 34 1.81 4.11 -13.33
N SER A 35 2.54 5.21 -13.12
CA SER A 35 2.01 6.54 -12.75
C SER A 35 1.26 6.57 -11.41
N SER A 36 1.31 5.49 -10.62
CA SER A 36 0.85 5.54 -9.23
C SER A 36 1.83 6.36 -8.39
N LEU A 37 1.27 7.15 -7.49
CA LEU A 37 2.02 7.98 -6.55
C LEU A 37 1.64 7.54 -5.14
N HIS A 38 2.65 7.23 -4.33
CA HIS A 38 2.49 7.08 -2.89
C HIS A 38 3.09 8.32 -2.20
N VAL A 39 2.37 8.85 -1.21
CA VAL A 39 2.81 10.00 -0.43
C VAL A 39 2.80 9.60 1.04
N ASP A 40 3.98 9.63 1.66
CA ASP A 40 4.14 9.48 3.10
C ASP A 40 4.32 10.86 3.74
N VAL A 41 3.68 11.09 4.88
CA VAL A 41 3.69 12.38 5.57
C VAL A 41 4.04 12.16 7.03
N ARG A 42 5.13 12.78 7.49
CA ARG A 42 5.60 12.66 8.88
C ARG A 42 5.85 14.04 9.49
N PRO A 43 5.52 14.26 10.77
CA PRO A 43 5.94 15.47 11.46
C PRO A 43 7.46 15.64 11.40
N VAL A 44 7.95 16.88 11.27
CA VAL A 44 9.36 17.17 11.48
C VAL A 44 9.56 17.25 12.99
N GLU A 45 10.20 16.24 13.59
CA GLU A 45 10.55 16.28 15.00
C GLU A 45 11.36 17.55 15.28
N SER A 46 10.78 18.49 16.03
CA SER A 46 11.54 19.59 16.61
C SER A 46 12.54 18.97 17.57
N SER A 47 13.83 19.21 17.35
CA SER A 47 14.91 18.67 18.19
C SER A 47 14.82 19.20 19.63
N THR A 48 14.02 18.54 20.45
CA THR A 48 14.00 18.57 21.91
C THR A 48 13.51 17.20 22.37
N ASP A 49 14.45 16.24 22.34
CA ASP A 49 14.70 15.21 23.36
C ASP A 49 15.24 13.94 22.71
N ALA A 50 16.56 13.94 22.54
CA ALA A 50 17.32 12.71 22.41
C ALA A 50 17.26 11.96 23.75
N ILE A 51 16.35 11.00 23.89
CA ILE A 51 16.47 9.90 24.85
C ILE A 51 16.29 8.59 24.09
N ASP A 52 17.45 7.98 23.84
CA ASP A 52 17.73 6.59 23.55
C ASP A 52 16.66 5.61 24.12
N GLN A 53 15.78 5.09 23.26
CA GLN A 53 15.01 3.87 23.55
C GLN A 53 15.63 2.70 22.80
N THR A 54 16.76 2.25 23.31
CA THR A 54 17.25 0.88 23.14
C THR A 54 16.24 -0.06 23.81
N VAL A 55 15.41 -0.72 23.00
CA VAL A 55 14.50 -1.78 23.47
C VAL A 55 15.34 -2.97 23.97
N VAL A 56 15.55 -3.02 25.29
CA VAL A 56 16.12 -4.18 25.98
C VAL A 56 15.10 -5.32 25.92
N ARG A 57 15.45 -6.36 25.16
CA ARG A 57 14.82 -7.69 25.23
C ARG A 57 14.97 -8.25 26.65
N GLY A 58 13.88 -8.27 27.42
CA GLY A 58 13.78 -9.05 28.65
C GLY A 58 13.34 -10.49 28.33
N THR A 59 14.29 -11.41 28.34
CA THR A 59 14.09 -12.85 28.58
C THR A 59 13.85 -13.07 30.07
N ILE A 60 12.81 -13.81 30.45
CA ILE A 60 12.74 -14.44 31.79
C ILE A 60 12.28 -15.88 31.60
N GLU A 61 13.19 -16.78 31.97
CA GLU A 61 13.02 -18.22 32.14
C GLU A 61 12.32 -18.50 33.50
N ASP A 62 11.47 -19.53 33.49
CA ASP A 62 11.16 -20.53 34.52
C ASP A 62 11.43 -20.24 36.01
N ILE A 63 10.37 -20.22 36.83
CA ILE A 63 10.35 -20.82 38.18
C ILE A 63 8.94 -21.41 38.45
N ASP A 64 8.91 -22.71 38.71
CA ASP A 64 7.77 -23.52 39.17
C ASP A 64 7.56 -23.49 40.71
N ASP A 65 6.35 -23.87 41.12
CA ASP A 65 5.94 -24.57 42.36
C ASP A 65 5.83 -23.82 43.73
N VAL A 66 4.61 -23.72 44.30
CA VAL A 66 4.00 -24.60 45.34
C VAL A 66 2.79 -23.92 46.07
N GLU A 67 1.67 -24.62 45.98
CA GLU A 67 0.44 -24.82 46.80
C GLU A 67 0.07 -24.10 48.14
N GLN A 68 -1.28 -23.98 48.30
CA GLN A 68 -2.15 -23.98 49.52
C GLN A 68 -2.17 -22.72 50.44
N GLU A 69 -3.27 -22.27 51.06
CA GLU A 69 -4.62 -22.79 51.36
C GLU A 69 -5.55 -21.62 51.81
N ASP A 70 -6.86 -21.77 51.54
CA ASP A 70 -8.06 -21.27 52.25
C ASP A 70 -8.19 -19.84 52.84
N ARG A 71 -9.25 -19.13 52.40
CA ARG A 71 -10.32 -18.60 53.30
C ARG A 71 -11.54 -18.05 52.55
N GLU A 72 -12.71 -18.46 53.05
CA GLU A 72 -14.06 -18.14 52.59
C GLU A 72 -14.54 -16.71 52.92
N SER A 73 -15.43 -16.21 52.04
CA SER A 73 -16.59 -15.33 52.25
C SER A 73 -16.42 -13.97 52.94
N VAL A 74 -16.76 -12.88 52.23
CA VAL A 74 -17.78 -11.87 52.64
C VAL A 74 -18.27 -11.11 51.39
N ALA A 75 -19.58 -11.08 51.19
CA ALA A 75 -20.25 -10.19 50.25
C ALA A 75 -20.18 -8.74 50.74
N GLY A 76 -19.75 -7.82 49.88
CA GLY A 76 -19.80 -6.39 50.12
C GLY A 76 -19.75 -5.63 48.80
N ASP A 77 -20.79 -4.85 48.53
CA ASP A 77 -20.86 -3.85 47.46
C ASP A 77 -19.54 -3.06 47.38
N PHE A 78 -18.83 -3.20 46.26
CA PHE A 78 -17.82 -2.25 45.83
C PHE A 78 -18.26 -1.69 44.49
N ILE A 79 -18.82 -0.47 44.57
CA ILE A 79 -18.88 0.45 43.44
C ILE A 79 -17.42 0.75 43.10
N GLU A 80 -16.93 0.21 41.98
CA GLU A 80 -15.64 0.64 41.45
C GLU A 80 -15.76 2.10 41.00
N PRO A 81 -14.89 3.00 41.49
CA PRO A 81 -14.83 4.36 40.99
C PRO A 81 -14.32 4.33 39.55
N GLU A 82 -15.00 5.08 38.68
CA GLU A 82 -14.49 5.47 37.37
C GLU A 82 -13.09 6.07 37.59
N ASP A 83 -12.07 5.37 37.08
CA ASP A 83 -10.69 5.84 37.09
C ASP A 83 -10.57 6.93 36.01
N ASP A 84 -11.01 8.13 36.38
CA ASP A 84 -10.69 9.40 35.72
C ASP A 84 -9.19 9.67 35.91
N SER A 85 -8.36 8.98 35.12
CA SER A 85 -6.92 9.25 35.07
C SER A 85 -6.34 9.06 33.66
N ASP A 86 -6.74 9.94 32.74
CA ASP A 86 -5.79 10.58 31.80
C ASP A 86 -6.44 11.78 31.08
N ALA A 87 -6.61 12.87 31.84
CA ALA A 87 -6.87 14.19 31.29
C ALA A 87 -5.57 14.75 30.67
N GLY A 88 -5.22 14.21 29.51
CA GLY A 88 -4.06 14.59 28.72
C GLY A 88 -4.16 14.08 27.28
N SER A 89 -5.36 13.93 26.72
CA SER A 89 -5.51 13.51 25.33
C SER A 89 -5.26 14.71 24.40
N GLU A 90 -3.99 14.96 24.07
CA GLU A 90 -3.70 15.59 22.79
C GLU A 90 -4.52 14.88 21.73
N THR A 91 -5.30 15.67 20.99
CA THR A 91 -6.22 15.17 19.98
C THR A 91 -5.36 14.64 18.84
N GLU A 92 -4.96 13.36 18.88
CA GLU A 92 -4.03 12.79 17.89
C GLU A 92 -4.70 12.86 16.51
N VAL A 93 -4.33 13.89 15.74
CA VAL A 93 -4.80 14.07 14.37
C VAL A 93 -3.94 13.18 13.49
N LYS A 94 -4.58 12.19 12.89
CA LYS A 94 -3.94 11.30 11.94
C LYS A 94 -4.06 11.85 10.53
N LEU A 95 -3.07 11.52 9.71
CA LEU A 95 -2.96 12.04 8.36
C LEU A 95 -2.51 10.94 7.41
N LEU A 96 -3.22 10.79 6.29
CA LEU A 96 -2.85 9.81 5.28
C LEU A 96 -3.20 10.34 3.89
N ALA A 97 -2.26 10.17 2.96
CA ALA A 97 -2.47 10.48 1.56
C ALA A 97 -2.88 9.23 0.77
N TYR A 98 -3.80 9.41 -0.18
CA TYR A 98 -4.37 8.34 -1.00
C TYR A 98 -4.75 8.85 -2.40
N ASP A 99 -5.11 7.94 -3.30
CA ASP A 99 -5.54 8.26 -4.68
C ASP A 99 -4.47 9.08 -5.45
N GLY A 100 -3.21 8.70 -5.25
CA GLY A 100 -2.06 9.39 -5.82
C GLY A 100 -1.80 9.01 -7.28
N ARG A 101 -1.61 10.01 -8.12
CA ARG A 101 -1.21 9.90 -9.53
C ARG A 101 -0.10 10.92 -9.86
N ALA A 102 0.83 10.51 -10.72
CA ALA A 102 1.89 11.38 -11.24
C ALA A 102 1.99 11.26 -12.77
N LEU A 103 1.96 12.41 -13.45
CA LEU A 103 2.09 12.51 -14.90
C LEU A 103 3.34 13.32 -15.22
N VAL A 104 4.18 12.81 -16.13
CA VAL A 104 5.36 13.54 -16.61
C VAL A 104 4.90 14.79 -17.36
N GLU A 105 5.43 15.94 -16.98
CA GLU A 105 5.20 17.20 -17.66
C GLU A 105 6.04 17.25 -18.95
N ILE A 106 5.39 17.38 -20.10
CA ILE A 106 6.07 17.47 -21.40
C ILE A 106 6.34 18.95 -21.68
N PRO A 107 7.61 19.36 -21.88
CA PRO A 107 7.92 20.75 -22.21
C PRO A 107 7.18 21.20 -23.49
N PRO A 108 6.72 22.46 -23.56
CA PRO A 108 5.94 22.97 -24.70
C PRO A 108 6.68 22.89 -26.05
N GLU A 109 8.01 22.79 -26.04
CA GLU A 109 8.83 22.67 -27.26
C GLU A 109 9.09 21.22 -27.70
N GLY A 110 8.50 20.21 -27.04
CA GLY A 110 8.52 18.81 -27.48
C GLY A 110 9.89 18.11 -27.45
N ARG A 111 10.96 18.81 -27.04
CA ARG A 111 12.28 18.23 -26.78
C ARG A 111 12.46 18.02 -25.28
N LEU A 112 12.21 16.79 -24.82
CA LEU A 112 12.87 16.29 -23.62
C LEU A 112 14.35 16.11 -23.98
N ASP A 113 15.15 17.13 -23.68
CA ASP A 113 16.60 16.95 -23.67
C ASP A 113 16.93 16.03 -22.48
N ASP A 114 17.81 15.04 -22.68
CA ASP A 114 18.17 14.04 -21.64
C ASP A 114 18.80 14.68 -20.38
N THR A 115 19.04 15.99 -20.43
CA THR A 115 19.65 16.86 -19.42
C THR A 115 18.64 17.67 -18.59
N GLN A 116 17.38 17.78 -19.00
CA GLN A 116 16.38 18.53 -18.23
C GLN A 116 15.83 17.69 -17.06
N PRO A 117 15.71 18.28 -15.85
CA PRO A 117 15.13 17.59 -14.71
C PRO A 117 13.65 17.26 -14.99
N LEU A 118 13.28 16.00 -14.83
CA LEU A 118 11.90 15.55 -14.92
C LEU A 118 11.04 16.34 -13.93
N SER A 119 9.94 16.89 -14.44
CA SER A 119 8.90 17.54 -13.65
C SER A 119 7.61 16.74 -13.80
N TYR A 120 6.85 16.67 -12.72
CA TYR A 120 5.62 15.91 -12.65
C TYR A 120 4.46 16.81 -12.27
N VAL A 121 3.33 16.63 -12.94
CA VAL A 121 2.04 17.06 -12.40
C VAL A 121 1.52 15.93 -11.54
N VAL A 122 1.40 16.17 -10.24
CA VAL A 122 0.91 15.21 -9.26
C VAL A 122 -0.48 15.57 -8.78
N HIS A 123 -1.29 14.54 -8.53
CA HIS A 123 -2.59 14.63 -7.91
C HIS A 123 -2.68 13.60 -6.80
N PHE A 124 -3.15 13.99 -5.63
CA PHE A 124 -3.46 13.08 -4.53
C PHE A 124 -4.48 13.72 -3.60
N LYS A 125 -5.05 12.93 -2.70
CA LYS A 125 -5.91 13.41 -1.62
C LYS A 125 -5.24 13.14 -0.29
N VAL A 126 -5.50 14.01 0.68
CA VAL A 126 -5.11 13.82 2.08
C VAL A 126 -6.40 13.72 2.88
N VAL A 127 -6.53 12.65 3.66
CA VAL A 127 -7.54 12.58 4.70
C VAL A 127 -6.88 12.87 6.04
N GLN A 128 -7.51 13.75 6.81
CA GLN A 128 -7.18 13.99 8.21
C GLN A 128 -8.35 13.54 9.06
N TRP A 129 -8.07 12.89 10.18
CA TRP A 129 -9.12 12.45 11.09
C TRP A 129 -8.61 12.37 12.52
N GLY A 130 -9.53 12.48 13.46
CA GLY A 130 -9.23 12.42 14.89
C GLY A 130 -10.49 12.28 15.72
N ARG A 131 -10.34 12.24 17.05
CA ARG A 131 -11.48 12.24 17.99
C ARG A 131 -11.66 13.63 18.59
N GLY A 132 -12.74 14.31 18.26
CA GLY A 132 -13.11 15.59 18.87
C GLY A 132 -14.14 15.41 19.99
N ALA A 133 -14.55 16.53 20.59
CA ALA A 133 -15.57 16.57 21.65
C ALA A 133 -16.94 16.00 21.22
N GLN A 134 -17.23 15.96 19.91
CA GLN A 134 -18.47 15.44 19.34
C GLN A 134 -18.33 14.04 18.72
N GLY A 135 -17.19 13.37 18.95
CA GLY A 135 -16.87 12.07 18.36
C GLY A 135 -15.83 12.15 17.25
N MET A 136 -15.79 11.13 16.40
CA MET A 136 -14.81 11.04 15.32
C MET A 136 -15.14 12.08 14.23
N TRP A 137 -14.13 12.82 13.80
CA TRP A 137 -14.24 13.77 12.70
C TRP A 137 -13.22 13.42 11.64
N SER A 138 -13.50 13.80 10.40
CA SER A 138 -12.57 13.69 9.29
C SER A 138 -12.76 14.84 8.30
N GLN A 139 -11.69 15.16 7.58
CA GLN A 139 -11.75 16.07 6.43
C GLN A 139 -10.86 15.55 5.31
N ILE A 140 -11.27 15.80 4.07
CA ILE A 140 -10.53 15.38 2.89
C ILE A 140 -10.15 16.60 2.07
N VAL A 141 -8.86 16.72 1.79
CA VAL A 141 -8.28 17.80 0.99
C VAL A 141 -7.69 17.21 -0.29
N LYS A 142 -8.02 17.80 -1.43
CA LYS A 142 -7.48 17.43 -2.73
C LYS A 142 -6.27 18.30 -3.08
N CYS A 143 -5.20 17.68 -3.57
CA CYS A 143 -3.98 18.35 -4.02
C CYS A 143 -3.82 18.21 -5.54
N ILE A 144 -3.45 19.30 -6.20
CA ILE A 144 -2.89 19.31 -7.55
C ILE A 144 -1.64 20.18 -7.53
N ALA A 145 -0.50 19.62 -7.90
CA ALA A 145 0.78 20.30 -7.73
C ALA A 145 1.81 19.88 -8.78
N HIS A 146 2.83 20.73 -8.94
CA HIS A 146 4.02 20.46 -9.73
C HIS A 146 5.14 20.01 -8.79
N LEU A 147 5.69 18.85 -9.06
CA LEU A 147 6.81 18.24 -8.34
C LEU A 147 8.04 18.23 -9.23
N SER A 148 9.14 18.81 -8.77
CA SER A 148 10.43 18.72 -9.46
C SER A 148 11.58 18.62 -8.47
N ARG A 149 12.74 18.19 -8.98
CA ARG A 149 13.95 18.04 -8.18
C ARG A 149 14.44 19.36 -7.60
N ASP A 150 14.33 20.43 -8.37
CA ASP A 150 14.96 21.72 -8.04
C ASP A 150 14.04 22.64 -7.26
N ASN A 151 12.72 22.52 -7.46
CA ASN A 151 11.73 23.40 -6.85
C ASN A 151 10.89 22.71 -5.77
N GLY A 152 11.05 21.40 -5.55
CA GLY A 152 10.23 20.65 -4.61
C GLY A 152 8.79 20.52 -5.12
N LEU A 153 7.81 20.74 -4.24
CA LEU A 153 6.39 20.65 -4.57
C LEU A 153 5.74 22.03 -4.45
N SER A 154 5.09 22.52 -5.51
CA SER A 154 4.26 23.73 -5.44
C SER A 154 2.93 23.50 -6.11
N GLY A 155 1.85 24.00 -5.54
CA GLY A 155 0.53 23.74 -6.08
C GLY A 155 -0.60 24.29 -5.25
N ARG A 156 -1.77 23.68 -5.41
CA ARG A 156 -3.00 24.11 -4.77
C ARG A 156 -3.70 22.98 -4.05
N PHE A 157 -4.23 23.32 -2.88
CA PHE A 157 -5.21 22.48 -2.19
C PHE A 157 -6.61 23.01 -2.38
N VAL A 158 -7.58 22.10 -2.50
CA VAL A 158 -9.01 22.41 -2.51
C VAL A 158 -9.70 21.44 -1.55
N LYS A 159 -10.41 21.94 -0.53
CA LYS A 159 -11.27 21.07 0.27
C LYS A 159 -12.40 20.58 -0.62
N ILE A 160 -12.76 19.31 -0.54
CA ILE A 160 -13.73 18.72 -1.49
C ILE A 160 -15.11 19.40 -1.42
N GLU A 161 -15.46 19.97 -0.26
CA GLU A 161 -16.73 20.67 -0.03
C GLU A 161 -16.70 22.15 -0.44
N GLU A 162 -15.51 22.72 -0.68
CA GLU A 162 -15.32 24.13 -1.02
C GLU A 162 -15.11 24.32 -2.54
N PRO A 163 -15.59 25.43 -3.12
CA PRO A 163 -15.36 25.74 -4.53
C PRO A 163 -13.86 25.97 -4.80
N MET A 164 -13.43 25.73 -6.05
CA MET A 164 -12.02 25.88 -6.47
C MET A 164 -11.47 27.31 -6.30
N GLU A 165 -12.34 28.29 -6.12
CA GLU A 165 -12.00 29.69 -5.86
C GLU A 165 -11.39 29.90 -4.46
N GLU A 166 -11.62 28.97 -3.53
CA GLU A 166 -11.04 28.96 -2.19
C GLU A 166 -9.73 28.15 -2.11
N ALA A 167 -9.18 27.79 -3.28
CA ALA A 167 -7.93 27.05 -3.36
C ALA A 167 -6.78 27.81 -2.70
N GLN A 168 -5.99 27.11 -1.90
CA GLN A 168 -4.85 27.70 -1.21
C GLN A 168 -3.55 27.22 -1.84
N ASP A 169 -2.72 28.18 -2.25
CA ASP A 169 -1.39 27.91 -2.78
C ASP A 169 -0.44 27.45 -1.67
N PHE A 170 0.50 26.59 -2.02
CA PHE A 170 1.53 26.13 -1.09
C PHE A 170 2.85 25.84 -1.82
N GLU A 171 3.94 25.82 -1.05
CA GLU A 171 5.26 25.41 -1.51
C GLU A 171 5.95 24.55 -0.44
N LEU A 172 6.49 23.41 -0.86
CA LEU A 172 7.35 22.54 -0.07
C LEU A 172 8.76 22.57 -0.65
N ARG A 173 9.74 22.82 0.21
CA ARG A 173 11.14 22.93 -0.18
C ARG A 173 11.71 21.54 -0.48
N PRO A 174 12.48 21.36 -1.56
CA PRO A 174 13.12 20.09 -1.85
C PRO A 174 14.23 19.81 -0.83
N ILE A 175 14.30 18.56 -0.37
CA ILE A 175 15.39 18.04 0.49
C ILE A 175 16.28 17.12 -0.32
N LYS A 176 15.68 16.11 -0.96
CA LYS A 176 16.43 15.02 -1.58
C LYS A 176 15.65 14.41 -2.74
N HIS A 177 16.39 13.97 -3.74
CA HIS A 177 15.87 13.18 -4.85
C HIS A 177 16.76 11.95 -5.06
N ARG A 178 16.15 10.78 -5.28
CA ARG A 178 16.87 9.53 -5.58
C ARG A 178 16.03 8.57 -6.41
N LEU A 179 16.72 7.65 -7.08
CA LEU A 179 16.13 6.50 -7.74
C LEU A 179 16.39 5.26 -6.89
N GLU A 180 15.34 4.50 -6.59
CA GLU A 180 15.46 3.26 -5.84
C GLU A 180 14.88 2.08 -6.64
N PRO A 181 15.48 0.88 -6.53
CA PRO A 181 14.86 -0.32 -7.08
C PRO A 181 13.58 -0.63 -6.31
N LEU A 182 12.50 -0.94 -7.03
CA LEU A 182 11.24 -1.36 -6.42
C LEU A 182 11.35 -2.82 -5.97
N GLU A 183 11.55 -3.01 -4.68
CA GLU A 183 11.56 -4.32 -4.06
C GLU A 183 10.11 -4.73 -3.75
N ASN A 184 9.68 -5.87 -4.31
CA ASN A 184 8.37 -6.49 -4.05
C ASN A 184 7.13 -5.66 -4.43
N PRO A 185 6.92 -5.31 -5.72
CA PRO A 185 5.68 -4.67 -6.16
C PRO A 185 4.45 -5.56 -5.89
N LEU A 186 3.30 -4.96 -5.52
CA LEU A 186 2.06 -5.74 -5.37
C LEU A 186 1.54 -6.24 -6.72
N HIS A 187 1.59 -5.42 -7.78
CA HIS A 187 1.18 -5.79 -9.13
C HIS A 187 2.34 -6.36 -9.98
N PRO A 188 2.13 -7.45 -10.73
CA PRO A 188 0.91 -8.27 -10.78
C PRO A 188 0.78 -9.17 -9.54
N LEU A 189 -0.46 -9.52 -9.18
CA LEU A 189 -0.72 -10.48 -8.11
C LEU A 189 -0.25 -11.88 -8.52
N THR A 190 0.35 -12.59 -7.57
CA THR A 190 0.77 -13.99 -7.70
C THR A 190 0.28 -14.82 -6.51
N PRO A 191 0.27 -16.15 -6.58
CA PRO A 191 -0.05 -16.97 -5.41
C PRO A 191 0.90 -16.68 -4.25
N GLY A 192 0.39 -16.72 -3.02
CA GLY A 192 1.17 -16.41 -1.82
C GLY A 192 0.36 -15.78 -0.70
N HIS A 193 1.08 -15.28 0.30
CA HIS A 193 0.54 -14.60 1.48
C HIS A 193 0.93 -13.12 1.44
N TYR A 194 -0.03 -12.23 1.70
CA TYR A 194 0.15 -10.78 1.64
C TYR A 194 -0.40 -10.14 2.91
N GLU A 195 0.39 -9.26 3.50
CA GLU A 195 0.00 -8.42 4.62
C GLU A 195 -0.12 -6.99 4.08
N LEU A 196 -1.31 -6.42 4.22
CA LEU A 196 -1.64 -5.07 3.77
C LEU A 196 -2.08 -4.22 4.97
N ARG A 197 -1.80 -2.92 4.91
CA ARG A 197 -2.28 -1.95 5.90
C ARG A 197 -2.70 -0.66 5.22
N GLY A 198 -3.76 -0.03 5.68
CA GLY A 198 -4.16 1.27 5.19
C GLY A 198 -5.51 1.66 5.74
N ILE A 199 -6.35 2.25 4.89
CA ILE A 199 -7.64 2.79 5.31
C ILE A 199 -8.77 2.36 4.38
N THR A 200 -9.97 2.34 4.95
CA THR A 200 -11.21 2.44 4.18
C THR A 200 -11.89 3.76 4.53
N ILE A 201 -12.51 4.39 3.53
CA ILE A 201 -13.22 5.66 3.69
C ILE A 201 -14.63 5.46 3.17
N ALA A 202 -15.63 5.59 4.04
CA ALA A 202 -17.04 5.59 3.66
C ALA A 202 -17.41 6.88 2.91
N GLU A 203 -18.49 6.87 2.13
CA GLU A 203 -18.93 8.06 1.39
C GLU A 203 -19.41 9.20 2.30
N ASN A 204 -19.72 8.91 3.57
CA ASN A 204 -19.97 9.93 4.60
C ASN A 204 -18.67 10.46 5.24
N ALA A 205 -17.51 10.16 4.63
CA ALA A 205 -16.16 10.52 5.05
C ALA A 205 -15.65 9.81 6.32
N PHE A 206 -16.38 8.85 6.90
CA PHE A 206 -15.86 8.10 8.04
C PHE A 206 -14.66 7.23 7.64
N VAL A 207 -13.60 7.25 8.44
CA VAL A 207 -12.32 6.58 8.15
C VAL A 207 -12.11 5.42 9.11
N TYR A 208 -11.81 4.25 8.56
CA TYR A 208 -11.41 3.07 9.32
C TYR A 208 -9.99 2.70 8.93
N GLU A 209 -9.10 2.64 9.91
CA GLU A 209 -7.78 2.04 9.71
C GLU A 209 -7.93 0.52 9.67
N CYS A 210 -7.26 -0.15 8.75
CA CYS A 210 -7.39 -1.59 8.57
C CYS A 210 -6.02 -2.27 8.42
N ALA A 211 -5.90 -3.46 8.99
CA ALA A 211 -4.90 -4.45 8.64
C ALA A 211 -5.59 -5.63 7.93
N VAL A 212 -5.00 -6.12 6.84
CA VAL A 212 -5.60 -7.16 6.00
C VAL A 212 -4.56 -8.22 5.68
N ASN A 213 -4.90 -9.49 5.95
CA ASN A 213 -4.10 -10.64 5.56
C ASN A 213 -4.80 -11.37 4.43
N LEU A 214 -4.10 -11.61 3.33
CA LEU A 214 -4.64 -12.29 2.15
C LEU A 214 -3.79 -13.52 1.80
N THR A 215 -4.45 -14.65 1.57
CA THR A 215 -3.87 -15.84 0.95
C THR A 215 -4.43 -15.98 -0.45
N LEU A 216 -3.57 -15.91 -1.45
CA LEU A 216 -3.92 -16.09 -2.87
C LEU A 216 -3.50 -17.49 -3.32
N GLN A 217 -4.46 -18.32 -3.70
CA GLN A 217 -4.23 -19.68 -4.16
C GLN A 217 -4.09 -19.74 -5.69
N ALA A 218 -3.29 -20.66 -6.22
CA ALA A 218 -3.03 -20.79 -7.65
C ALA A 218 -4.28 -21.08 -8.52
N ASN A 219 -5.36 -21.57 -7.91
CA ASN A 219 -6.65 -21.80 -8.57
C ASN A 219 -7.52 -20.54 -8.71
N GLY A 220 -7.03 -19.36 -8.28
CA GLY A 220 -7.76 -18.10 -8.33
C GLY A 220 -8.66 -17.83 -7.10
N MET A 221 -8.69 -18.73 -6.11
CA MET A 221 -9.38 -18.48 -4.84
C MET A 221 -8.53 -17.65 -3.90
N MET A 222 -9.17 -16.81 -3.09
CA MET A 222 -8.54 -16.08 -1.99
C MET A 222 -9.29 -16.25 -0.68
N SER A 223 -8.55 -16.18 0.42
CA SER A 223 -9.07 -16.21 1.78
C SER A 223 -8.19 -15.38 2.70
N GLY A 224 -8.67 -15.03 3.88
CA GLY A 224 -7.86 -14.34 4.87
C GLY A 224 -8.69 -13.64 5.91
N THR A 225 -8.17 -12.53 6.43
CA THR A 225 -8.82 -11.75 7.48
C THR A 225 -8.60 -10.26 7.31
N SER A 226 -9.54 -9.47 7.83
CA SER A 226 -9.42 -8.02 7.98
C SER A 226 -9.71 -7.63 9.42
N ARG A 227 -8.97 -6.65 9.94
CA ARG A 227 -9.15 -6.10 11.27
C ARG A 227 -9.16 -4.58 11.17
N GLU A 228 -10.24 -3.98 11.64
CA GLU A 228 -10.31 -2.53 11.86
C GLU A 228 -9.50 -2.17 13.10
N LEU A 229 -8.65 -1.16 13.03
CA LEU A 229 -7.84 -0.69 14.15
C LEU A 229 -8.56 0.49 14.83
N PRO A 230 -8.61 0.53 16.17
CA PRO A 230 -7.89 -0.30 17.14
C PRO A 230 -8.65 -1.56 17.60
N PHE A 231 -9.72 -1.94 16.93
CA PHE A 231 -10.55 -3.06 17.37
C PHE A 231 -9.83 -4.41 17.25
N THR A 232 -10.17 -5.34 18.15
CA THR A 232 -9.59 -6.69 18.18
C THR A 232 -10.32 -7.66 17.26
N GLN A 233 -11.53 -7.33 16.81
CA GLN A 233 -12.36 -8.19 15.98
C GLN A 233 -11.68 -8.46 14.63
N GLU A 234 -11.38 -9.73 14.41
CA GLU A 234 -10.82 -10.21 13.15
C GLU A 234 -11.92 -10.83 12.29
N CYS A 235 -12.19 -10.18 11.17
CA CYS A 235 -13.30 -10.51 10.29
C CYS A 235 -12.79 -11.41 9.16
N PRO A 236 -13.37 -12.60 8.96
CA PRO A 236 -12.95 -13.49 7.89
C PRO A 236 -13.35 -12.92 6.53
N LEU A 237 -12.48 -13.16 5.53
CA LEU A 237 -12.77 -12.84 4.14
C LEU A 237 -12.52 -14.04 3.22
N ALA A 238 -13.30 -14.11 2.15
CA ALA A 238 -13.17 -15.11 1.10
C ALA A 238 -13.63 -14.54 -0.25
N GLY A 239 -13.01 -14.99 -1.33
CA GLY A 239 -13.34 -14.51 -2.66
C GLY A 239 -12.47 -15.06 -3.77
N MET A 240 -12.35 -14.28 -4.83
CA MET A 240 -11.60 -14.63 -6.04
C MET A 240 -10.56 -13.55 -6.37
N TRP A 241 -9.45 -13.98 -6.95
CA TRP A 241 -8.42 -13.09 -7.44
C TRP A 241 -7.96 -13.46 -8.84
N THR A 242 -7.41 -12.47 -9.52
CA THR A 242 -6.74 -12.54 -10.81
C THR A 242 -5.47 -11.72 -10.72
N ARG A 243 -4.61 -11.81 -11.73
CA ARG A 243 -3.36 -11.05 -11.77
C ARG A 243 -3.54 -9.53 -11.70
N SER A 244 -4.71 -9.03 -12.10
CA SER A 244 -5.04 -7.61 -12.22
C SER A 244 -6.11 -7.12 -11.24
N GLY A 245 -6.55 -7.96 -10.30
CA GLY A 245 -7.64 -7.57 -9.41
C GLY A 245 -8.13 -8.69 -8.51
N LEU A 246 -8.82 -8.30 -7.45
CA LEU A 246 -9.43 -9.21 -6.48
C LEU A 246 -10.83 -8.74 -6.11
N ASN A 247 -11.69 -9.68 -5.73
CA ASN A 247 -12.98 -9.41 -5.12
C ASN A 247 -13.19 -10.39 -3.96
N TYR A 248 -13.74 -9.89 -2.85
CA TYR A 248 -14.01 -10.74 -1.69
C TYR A 248 -15.21 -10.23 -0.90
N LEU A 249 -15.80 -11.16 -0.15
CA LEU A 249 -16.77 -10.88 0.88
C LEU A 249 -16.05 -10.77 2.22
N LEU A 250 -16.45 -9.81 3.04
CA LEU A 250 -16.04 -9.65 4.42
C LEU A 250 -17.28 -9.80 5.31
N GLU A 251 -17.20 -10.70 6.28
CA GLU A 251 -18.25 -10.87 7.28
C GLU A 251 -17.88 -10.10 8.56
N TYR A 252 -18.69 -9.08 8.88
CA TYR A 252 -18.53 -8.28 10.08
C TYR A 252 -19.68 -8.56 11.05
N GLU A 253 -19.41 -8.69 12.35
CA GLU A 253 -20.45 -8.95 13.35
C GLU A 253 -20.58 -7.77 14.31
N MET A 254 -21.77 -7.17 14.38
CA MET A 254 -22.07 -6.06 15.29
C MET A 254 -23.32 -6.39 16.10
N HIS A 255 -23.23 -6.33 17.43
CA HIS A 255 -24.35 -6.61 18.34
C HIS A 255 -25.04 -7.97 18.07
N GLY A 256 -24.29 -8.99 17.66
CA GLY A 256 -24.81 -10.33 17.33
C GLY A 256 -25.44 -10.44 15.94
N ASN A 257 -25.46 -9.36 15.15
CA ASN A 257 -25.92 -9.38 13.76
C ASN A 257 -24.72 -9.46 12.81
N LYS A 258 -24.82 -10.34 11.81
CA LYS A 258 -23.81 -10.46 10.76
C LYS A 258 -24.13 -9.55 9.59
N HIS A 259 -23.12 -8.79 9.18
CA HIS A 259 -23.16 -7.86 8.07
C HIS A 259 -22.22 -8.32 6.94
N THR A 260 -22.83 -8.37 5.76
CA THR A 260 -22.28 -8.68 4.43
C THR A 260 -21.57 -7.54 3.70
N TYR A 261 -20.24 -7.46 3.55
CA TYR A 261 -19.61 -6.43 2.69
C TYR A 261 -18.86 -7.02 1.49
N ILE A 262 -19.05 -6.42 0.32
CA ILE A 262 -18.36 -6.79 -0.93
C ILE A 262 -17.24 -5.79 -1.20
N TYR A 263 -16.03 -6.29 -1.39
CA TYR A 263 -14.84 -5.51 -1.71
C TYR A 263 -14.35 -5.82 -3.12
N PHE A 264 -13.92 -4.79 -3.84
CA PHE A 264 -13.23 -4.88 -5.12
C PHE A 264 -11.90 -4.15 -5.01
N GLY A 265 -10.81 -4.83 -5.31
CA GLY A 265 -9.45 -4.28 -5.23
C GLY A 265 -8.72 -4.39 -6.56
N THR A 266 -8.06 -3.31 -6.96
CA THR A 266 -7.14 -3.24 -8.09
C THR A 266 -5.72 -3.05 -7.55
N PRO A 267 -4.80 -4.00 -7.81
CA PRO A 267 -3.40 -3.88 -7.40
C PRO A 267 -2.66 -2.90 -8.32
N LEU A 268 -1.99 -1.94 -7.70
CA LEU A 268 -0.96 -1.09 -8.31
C LEU A 268 0.41 -1.53 -7.80
N ARG A 269 1.48 -0.90 -8.28
CA ARG A 269 2.82 -1.14 -7.73
C ARG A 269 2.95 -0.67 -6.27
N SER A 270 2.27 0.42 -5.90
CA SER A 270 2.28 1.02 -4.55
C SER A 270 1.43 0.28 -3.52
N GLY A 271 0.38 -0.42 -3.95
CA GLY A 271 -0.61 -0.96 -3.04
C GLY A 271 -1.89 -1.41 -3.75
N LEU A 272 -2.94 -1.67 -2.97
CA LEU A 272 -4.26 -2.07 -3.41
C LEU A 272 -5.24 -0.91 -3.23
N HIS A 273 -5.94 -0.52 -4.28
CA HIS A 273 -6.99 0.50 -4.20
C HIS A 273 -8.31 -0.05 -4.72
N GLY A 274 -9.43 0.51 -4.29
CA GLY A 274 -10.71 0.06 -4.80
C GLY A 274 -11.92 0.54 -4.02
N THR A 275 -12.97 -0.26 -4.04
CA THR A 275 -14.28 0.10 -3.50
C THR A 275 -14.85 -1.02 -2.63
N TRP A 276 -15.69 -0.64 -1.70
CA TRP A 276 -16.48 -1.57 -0.90
C TRP A 276 -17.92 -1.09 -0.77
N GLN A 277 -18.83 -2.02 -0.53
CA GLN A 277 -20.23 -1.72 -0.26
C GLN A 277 -20.89 -2.85 0.50
N ASN A 278 -21.92 -2.53 1.27
CA ASN A 278 -22.79 -3.53 1.85
C ASN A 278 -23.46 -4.35 0.74
N SER A 279 -23.40 -5.67 0.87
CA SER A 279 -23.94 -6.64 -0.08
C SER A 279 -25.47 -6.55 -0.21
N GLU A 280 -26.15 -6.11 0.84
CA GLU A 280 -27.60 -5.93 0.90
C GLU A 280 -28.04 -4.52 0.50
N LEU A 281 -27.10 -3.60 0.22
CA LEU A 281 -27.42 -2.20 -0.08
C LEU A 281 -28.41 -2.04 -1.24
N ARG A 282 -28.37 -2.94 -2.23
CA ARG A 282 -29.32 -2.93 -3.37
C ARG A 282 -30.75 -3.29 -2.95
N VAL A 283 -30.90 -4.11 -1.91
CA VAL A 283 -32.21 -4.54 -1.37
C VAL A 283 -32.72 -3.52 -0.36
N LEU A 284 -31.84 -2.94 0.45
CA LEU A 284 -32.16 -1.96 1.49
C LEU A 284 -32.30 -0.52 0.95
N GLY A 285 -31.77 -0.23 -0.24
CA GLY A 285 -31.51 1.12 -0.74
C GLY A 285 -32.72 2.05 -0.90
N SER A 286 -33.96 1.54 -0.91
CA SER A 286 -35.16 2.40 -0.92
C SER A 286 -35.64 2.80 0.49
N ASN A 287 -35.14 2.14 1.53
CA ASN A 287 -35.64 2.27 2.91
C ASN A 287 -34.64 2.94 3.86
N LEU A 288 -33.40 3.16 3.41
CA LEU A 288 -32.35 3.83 4.17
C LEU A 288 -32.37 5.34 3.88
N ASP A 289 -32.13 6.16 4.90
CA ASP A 289 -31.86 7.58 4.69
C ASP A 289 -30.51 7.78 3.96
N ALA A 290 -30.33 8.96 3.37
CA ALA A 290 -29.17 9.26 2.55
C ALA A 290 -27.85 9.16 3.31
N ASN A 291 -27.82 9.47 4.61
CA ASN A 291 -26.60 9.42 5.40
C ASN A 291 -26.21 7.97 5.71
N THR A 292 -27.18 7.16 6.15
CA THR A 292 -26.95 5.73 6.36
C THR A 292 -26.54 5.04 5.06
N SER A 293 -27.18 5.35 3.93
CA SER A 293 -26.76 4.79 2.64
C SER A 293 -25.32 5.15 2.24
N ARG A 294 -24.82 6.32 2.63
CA ARG A 294 -23.42 6.74 2.39
C ARG A 294 -22.42 6.09 3.36
N ALA A 295 -22.87 5.67 4.54
CA ALA A 295 -22.05 4.91 5.47
C ALA A 295 -21.80 3.47 5.00
N GLU A 296 -22.67 2.93 4.14
CA GLU A 296 -22.67 1.53 3.71
C GLU A 296 -21.89 1.27 2.41
N ARG A 297 -21.07 2.23 1.96
CA ARG A 297 -20.19 2.11 0.79
C ARG A 297 -19.06 3.11 0.85
N GLY A 298 -17.98 2.80 0.12
CA GLY A 298 -16.81 3.65 0.12
C GLY A 298 -15.66 3.13 -0.72
N ILE A 299 -14.48 3.65 -0.41
CA ILE A 299 -13.21 3.28 -1.05
C ILE A 299 -12.27 2.60 -0.05
N LEU A 300 -11.30 1.88 -0.58
CA LEU A 300 -10.18 1.31 0.16
C LEU A 300 -8.87 1.75 -0.47
N GLU A 301 -7.87 2.00 0.38
CA GLU A 301 -6.48 2.25 0.00
C GLU A 301 -5.57 1.51 0.98
N PHE A 302 -4.93 0.44 0.52
CA PHE A 302 -4.01 -0.36 1.32
C PHE A 302 -2.62 -0.40 0.71
N GLN A 303 -1.62 -0.27 1.55
CA GLN A 303 -0.21 -0.42 1.20
C GLN A 303 0.24 -1.84 1.49
N LEU A 304 1.16 -2.34 0.67
CA LEU A 304 1.79 -3.63 0.89
C LEU A 304 2.82 -3.52 2.02
N VAL A 305 2.59 -4.25 3.11
CA VAL A 305 3.55 -4.37 4.22
C VAL A 305 4.53 -5.52 3.94
N LYS A 306 4.00 -6.66 3.49
CA LYS A 306 4.80 -7.87 3.28
C LYS A 306 4.15 -8.80 2.26
N ALA A 307 4.98 -9.43 1.42
CA ALA A 307 4.56 -10.46 0.47
C ALA A 307 5.45 -11.69 0.55
N VAL A 308 4.86 -12.85 0.82
CA VAL A 308 5.50 -14.16 0.75
C VAL A 308 4.88 -14.92 -0.43
N ARG A 309 5.56 -14.90 -1.57
CA ARG A 309 5.03 -15.50 -2.81
C ARG A 309 5.28 -17.00 -2.84
N THR A 310 4.25 -17.77 -3.18
CA THR A 310 4.35 -19.23 -3.39
C THR A 310 4.58 -19.49 -4.85
N TRP A 311 5.60 -20.28 -5.19
CA TRP A 311 5.94 -20.62 -6.57
C TRP A 311 4.80 -21.31 -7.32
N SER A 312 4.59 -20.91 -8.57
CA SER A 312 3.61 -21.52 -9.47
C SER A 312 3.99 -21.30 -10.93
N GLU A 313 3.61 -22.24 -11.80
CA GLU A 313 3.88 -22.19 -13.25
C GLU A 313 3.30 -20.92 -13.89
N ALA A 314 2.06 -20.58 -13.56
CA ALA A 314 1.34 -19.45 -14.14
C ALA A 314 1.94 -18.07 -13.77
N ALA A 315 2.80 -18.00 -12.75
CA ALA A 315 3.37 -16.76 -12.24
C ALA A 315 4.90 -16.72 -12.24
N HIS A 316 5.60 -17.76 -12.72
CA HIS A 316 7.07 -17.87 -12.58
C HIS A 316 7.81 -16.66 -13.18
N LYS A 317 7.26 -16.04 -14.23
CA LYS A 317 7.89 -14.90 -14.91
C LYS A 317 7.91 -13.63 -14.05
N ASP A 318 7.11 -13.56 -12.99
CA ASP A 318 6.93 -12.37 -12.17
C ASP A 318 7.69 -12.42 -10.84
N TYR A 319 8.32 -13.55 -10.51
CA TYR A 319 9.07 -13.66 -9.26
C TYR A 319 10.28 -12.71 -9.25
N PRO A 320 10.71 -12.26 -8.06
CA PRO A 320 11.88 -11.40 -7.91
C PRO A 320 13.11 -11.98 -8.61
N LYS A 321 13.94 -11.10 -9.18
CA LYS A 321 15.18 -11.51 -9.88
C LYS A 321 16.06 -12.40 -9.01
N ALA A 322 16.23 -12.06 -7.73
CA ALA A 322 17.01 -12.84 -6.78
C ALA A 322 16.49 -14.29 -6.66
N PHE A 323 15.18 -14.49 -6.59
CA PHE A 323 14.57 -15.83 -6.56
C PHE A 323 14.91 -16.62 -7.83
N LYS A 324 14.76 -15.98 -9.01
CA LYS A 324 15.10 -16.60 -10.30
C LYS A 324 16.57 -17.02 -10.35
N GLU A 325 17.48 -16.16 -9.91
CA GLU A 325 18.92 -16.47 -9.87
C GLU A 325 19.25 -17.59 -8.88
N CYS A 326 18.63 -17.62 -7.70
CA CYS A 326 18.79 -18.72 -6.75
C CYS A 326 18.35 -20.07 -7.36
N VAL A 327 17.19 -20.10 -8.02
CA VAL A 327 16.73 -21.32 -8.71
C VAL A 327 17.70 -21.72 -9.81
N LYS A 328 18.19 -20.78 -10.63
CA LYS A 328 19.23 -21.09 -11.65
C LYS A 328 20.50 -21.66 -11.04
N LEU A 329 20.98 -21.11 -9.92
CA LEU A 329 22.18 -21.59 -9.25
C LEU A 329 21.99 -23.01 -8.71
N LEU A 330 20.86 -23.28 -8.06
CA LEU A 330 20.50 -24.62 -7.57
C LEU A 330 20.46 -25.62 -8.72
N LEU A 331 19.94 -25.19 -9.87
CA LEU A 331 19.92 -26.00 -11.07
C LEU A 331 21.35 -26.27 -11.57
N LEU A 332 22.16 -25.25 -11.82
CA LEU A 332 23.53 -25.42 -12.32
C LEU A 332 24.39 -26.30 -11.38
N ALA A 333 24.22 -26.16 -10.07
CA ALA A 333 24.88 -27.01 -9.07
C ALA A 333 24.42 -28.48 -9.20
N SER A 334 23.11 -28.71 -9.28
CA SER A 334 22.55 -30.06 -9.40
C SER A 334 22.97 -30.76 -10.71
N HIS A 335 23.20 -30.00 -11.78
CA HIS A 335 23.73 -30.54 -13.05
C HIS A 335 25.18 -30.98 -12.91
N ARG A 336 26.02 -30.13 -12.29
CA ARG A 336 27.45 -30.39 -12.09
C ARG A 336 27.69 -31.66 -11.26
N ASP A 337 26.90 -31.85 -10.21
CA ASP A 337 27.10 -32.96 -9.26
C ASP A 337 26.33 -34.23 -9.66
N GLY A 338 25.62 -34.22 -10.78
CA GLY A 338 24.83 -35.36 -11.27
C GLY A 338 23.66 -35.75 -10.34
N ILE A 339 23.29 -34.87 -9.41
CA ILE A 339 22.28 -35.13 -8.38
C ILE A 339 20.87 -35.15 -8.98
N LEU A 340 20.63 -34.37 -10.04
CA LEU A 340 19.34 -34.34 -10.72
C LEU A 340 19.32 -35.30 -11.92
N PRO A 341 18.42 -36.31 -11.94
CA PRO A 341 18.22 -37.16 -13.10
C PRO A 341 17.95 -36.35 -14.38
N SER A 342 18.61 -36.72 -15.47
CA SER A 342 18.54 -36.04 -16.79
C SER A 342 17.11 -35.81 -17.30
N HIS A 343 16.17 -36.69 -16.99
CA HIS A 343 14.78 -36.55 -17.41
C HIS A 343 14.03 -35.42 -16.69
N LEU A 344 14.38 -35.11 -15.44
CA LEU A 344 13.75 -34.03 -14.66
C LEU A 344 14.20 -32.63 -15.13
N TRP A 345 15.37 -32.54 -15.78
CA TRP A 345 15.86 -31.29 -16.37
C TRP A 345 14.89 -30.70 -17.37
N SER A 346 14.34 -31.54 -18.24
CA SER A 346 13.40 -31.10 -19.28
C SER A 346 12.11 -30.52 -18.68
N SER A 347 11.59 -31.14 -17.62
CA SER A 347 10.43 -30.67 -16.87
C SER A 347 10.71 -29.36 -16.17
N ILE A 348 11.89 -29.20 -15.56
CA ILE A 348 12.23 -27.99 -14.83
C ILE A 348 12.51 -26.81 -15.76
N VAL A 349 13.22 -27.03 -16.87
CA VAL A 349 13.43 -25.98 -17.88
C VAL A 349 12.10 -25.56 -18.51
N SER A 350 11.22 -26.52 -18.79
CA SER A 350 9.86 -26.22 -19.28
C SER A 350 9.07 -25.43 -18.23
N TYR A 351 9.23 -25.76 -16.94
CA TYR A 351 8.50 -25.11 -15.85
C TYR A 351 9.06 -23.73 -15.48
N CYS A 352 10.38 -23.52 -15.51
CA CYS A 352 11.00 -22.21 -15.25
C CYS A 352 10.75 -21.21 -16.38
N GLY A 353 10.32 -21.69 -17.55
CA GLY A 353 10.10 -20.88 -18.75
C GLY A 353 11.41 -20.49 -19.44
N TYR A 354 11.36 -20.39 -20.77
CA TYR A 354 12.52 -20.01 -21.58
C TYR A 354 13.06 -18.62 -21.20
N ASP A 355 12.16 -17.72 -20.77
CA ASP A 355 12.47 -16.33 -20.40
C ASP A 355 13.40 -16.20 -19.19
N TRP A 356 13.52 -17.26 -18.37
CA TRP A 356 14.46 -17.25 -17.25
C TRP A 356 15.89 -17.43 -17.73
N PHE A 357 16.15 -18.07 -18.86
CA PHE A 357 17.49 -18.35 -19.38
C PHE A 357 17.78 -17.48 -20.60
N PRO A 358 17.96 -16.15 -20.45
CA PRO A 358 18.30 -15.30 -21.57
C PRO A 358 19.65 -15.74 -22.12
N SER A 359 19.64 -16.31 -23.32
CA SER A 359 20.88 -16.54 -24.06
C SER A 359 21.41 -15.20 -24.57
N ASP A 360 22.73 -15.01 -24.60
CA ASP A 360 23.32 -13.84 -25.27
C ASP A 360 22.97 -13.81 -26.77
N LEU A 361 22.55 -14.96 -27.33
CA LEU A 361 21.94 -15.07 -28.66
C LEU A 361 20.60 -14.34 -28.77
N GLN A 362 19.74 -14.38 -27.74
CA GLN A 362 18.48 -13.63 -27.73
C GLN A 362 18.70 -12.12 -27.64
N LYS A 363 19.69 -11.67 -26.85
CA LYS A 363 20.07 -10.24 -26.80
C LYS A 363 20.60 -9.76 -28.16
N SER A 364 21.39 -10.60 -28.83
CA SER A 364 21.90 -10.37 -30.19
C SER A 364 20.77 -10.29 -31.22
N LEU A 365 19.82 -11.25 -31.22
CA LEU A 365 18.70 -11.30 -32.16
C LEU A 365 17.74 -10.10 -32.00
N VAL A 366 17.45 -9.66 -30.78
CA VAL A 366 16.61 -8.48 -30.52
C VAL A 366 17.32 -7.18 -30.93
N SER A 367 18.65 -7.11 -30.80
CA SER A 367 19.46 -5.99 -31.30
C SER A 367 19.64 -5.97 -32.83
N GLY A 368 19.50 -7.14 -33.48
CA GLY A 368 19.54 -7.27 -34.94
C GLY A 368 18.24 -6.83 -35.60
N ILE A 369 17.08 -7.18 -35.01
CA ILE A 369 15.76 -6.85 -35.56
C ILE A 369 15.47 -5.34 -35.51
N THR A 370 16.04 -4.61 -34.54
CA THR A 370 15.93 -3.14 -34.48
C THR A 370 16.82 -2.44 -35.51
N LYS A 371 17.94 -3.04 -35.93
CA LYS A 371 18.81 -2.46 -36.97
C LYS A 371 18.31 -2.68 -38.40
N GLU A 372 17.57 -3.76 -38.67
CA GLU A 372 17.04 -4.04 -40.02
C GLU A 372 15.79 -3.22 -40.37
N ARG A 373 15.09 -2.63 -39.40
CA ARG A 373 13.93 -1.76 -39.69
C ARG A 373 14.30 -0.32 -40.06
N ASP A 374 15.50 0.13 -39.72
CA ASP A 374 15.96 1.50 -40.04
C ASP A 374 16.64 1.61 -41.42
N THR A 375 16.77 0.52 -42.18
CA THR A 375 17.47 0.51 -43.47
C THR A 375 16.57 0.29 -44.70
N ILE A 376 15.24 0.23 -44.55
CA ILE A 376 14.31 0.10 -45.68
C ILE A 376 13.28 1.22 -45.67
N THR A 377 13.73 2.45 -45.89
CA THR A 377 12.93 3.51 -46.55
C THR A 377 13.86 4.61 -47.07
N ALA A 378 14.24 4.49 -48.33
CA ALA A 378 14.61 5.65 -49.16
C ALA A 378 14.44 5.25 -50.64
N PRO A 379 13.51 5.87 -51.39
CA PRO A 379 13.76 6.27 -52.76
C PRO A 379 14.60 7.54 -52.80
#